data_AF-A0A067FYV6-F1
#
_entry.id   AF-A0A067FYV6-F1
#
_cell.length_a   1.000
_cell.length_b   1.000
_cell.length_c   1.000
_cell.angle_alpha   90.00
_cell.angle_beta   90.00
_cell.angle_gamma   90.00
#
_symmetry.space_group_name_H-M   'P 1'
#
loop_
_entity.id
_entity.type
_entity.pdbx_description
1 polymer ?
#
loop_
_entity_poly.entity_id
_entity_poly.type
_entity_poly.pdbx_seq_one_letter_code
_entity_poly.pdbx_strand_id
1 'polypeptide(L)'
;VPIYAAAQLTGAVSASLTLRVLLHPIKHIGTTSPSGSDLQALIMEIVVTFSMMFVTSAVATDTKAIGELAGIAVGSAVCITSVLAG
;
A
#
# COMPACT_ATOMS: atom_id res chain seq x y z
N VAL A 1 16.71 -4.24 -8.78
CA VAL A 1 15.43 -4.86 -8.36
C VAL A 1 15.56 -5.72 -7.08
N PRO A 2 16.43 -6.76 -6.99
CA PRO A 2 16.45 -7.64 -5.81
C PRO A 2 16.82 -6.92 -4.50
N ILE A 3 17.79 -5.99 -4.56
CA ILE A 3 18.20 -5.17 -3.40
C ILE A 3 17.06 -4.23 -2.93
N TYR A 4 16.27 -3.70 -3.87
CA TYR A 4 15.15 -2.81 -3.55
C TYR A 4 14.03 -3.56 -2.82
N ALA A 5 13.68 -4.77 -3.30
CA ALA A 5 12.71 -5.62 -2.62
C ALA A 5 13.20 -6.01 -1.21
N ALA A 6 14.48 -6.37 -1.05
CA ALA A 6 15.05 -6.68 0.25
C ALA A 6 14.98 -5.48 1.22
N ALA A 7 15.26 -4.26 0.74
CA ALA A 7 15.14 -3.04 1.53
C ALA A 7 13.69 -2.77 1.96
N GLN A 8 12.71 -2.92 1.05
CA GLN A 8 11.29 -2.74 1.37
C GLN A 8 10.81 -3.75 2.43
N LEU A 9 11.17 -5.02 2.29
CA LEU A 9 10.80 -6.06 3.26
C LEU A 9 11.42 -5.80 4.63
N THR A 10 12.70 -5.41 4.68
CA THR A 10 13.39 -5.08 5.94
C THR A 10 12.76 -3.85 6.62
N GLY A 11 12.40 -2.83 5.83
CA GLY A 11 11.67 -1.67 6.31
C GLY A 11 10.28 -2.02 6.86
N ALA A 12 9.52 -2.86 6.15
CA ALA A 12 8.20 -3.30 6.59
C ALA A 12 8.27 -4.06 7.93
N VAL A 13 9.21 -5.00 8.06
CA VAL A 13 9.40 -5.78 9.30
C VAL A 13 9.78 -4.87 10.48
N SER A 14 10.71 -3.94 10.28
CA SER A 14 11.13 -3.02 11.35
C SER A 14 10.00 -2.06 11.78
N ALA A 15 9.19 -1.57 10.85
CA ALA A 15 7.99 -0.78 11.15
C ALA A 15 6.94 -1.59 11.93
N SER A 16 6.66 -2.83 11.50
CA SER A 16 5.71 -3.72 12.21
C SER A 16 6.18 -4.05 13.64
N LEU A 17 7.48 -4.28 13.85
CA LEU A 17 8.03 -4.51 15.19
C LEU A 17 7.90 -3.27 16.08
N THR A 18 8.16 -2.08 15.52
CA THR A 18 8.00 -0.80 16.23
C THR A 18 6.55 -0.61 16.68
N LEU A 19 5.59 -0.84 15.78
CA LEU A 19 4.16 -0.78 16.11
C LEU A 19 3.78 -1.79 17.19
N ARG A 20 4.30 -3.03 17.12
CA ARG A 20 4.04 -4.07 18.13
C ARG A 20 4.51 -3.68 19.53
N VAL A 21 5.65 -2.99 19.64
CA VAL A 21 6.18 -2.52 20.92
C VAL A 21 5.37 -1.34 21.45
N LEU A 22 5.06 -0.37 20.59
CA LEU A 22 4.34 0.86 20.99
C LEU A 22 2.87 0.63 21.34
N LEU A 23 2.20 -0.31 20.67
CA LEU A 23 0.74 -0.49 20.76
C LEU A 23 0.32 -1.72 21.58
N HIS A 24 1.19 -2.25 22.44
CA HIS A 24 0.82 -3.36 23.34
C HIS A 24 -0.32 -2.93 24.29
N PRO A 25 -1.40 -3.73 24.47
CA PRO A 25 -1.58 -5.14 24.07
C PRO A 25 -2.45 -5.37 22.82
N ILE A 26 -2.56 -4.41 21.88
CA ILE A 26 -3.39 -4.54 20.67
C ILE A 26 -2.83 -5.66 19.76
N LYS A 27 -3.63 -6.72 19.55
CA LYS A 27 -3.22 -7.91 18.79
C LYS A 27 -3.50 -7.84 17.28
N HIS A 28 -4.46 -7.03 16.86
CA HIS A 28 -4.88 -6.91 15.46
C HIS A 28 -4.50 -5.53 14.94
N ILE A 29 -3.37 -5.46 14.24
CA ILE A 29 -2.86 -4.24 13.61
C ILE A 29 -2.66 -4.56 12.13
N GLY A 30 -3.33 -3.81 11.25
CA GLY A 30 -3.20 -3.99 9.80
C GLY A 30 -3.82 -5.27 9.25
N THR A 31 -4.74 -5.91 9.99
CA THR A 31 -5.49 -7.05 9.47
C THR A 31 -6.63 -6.57 8.60
N THR A 32 -6.62 -6.93 7.32
CA THR A 32 -7.79 -6.79 6.44
C THR A 32 -8.71 -7.99 6.70
N SER A 33 -9.98 -7.73 7.01
CA SER A 33 -10.97 -8.77 7.28
C SER A 33 -11.94 -8.81 6.11
N PRO A 34 -11.88 -9.84 5.23
CA PRO A 34 -12.79 -9.91 4.11
C PRO A 34 -14.22 -10.17 4.61
N SER A 35 -15.13 -9.29 4.25
CA SER A 35 -16.57 -9.45 4.57
C SER A 35 -17.28 -10.46 3.67
N GLY A 36 -16.56 -11.08 2.72
CA GLY A 36 -17.09 -11.97 1.68
C GLY A 36 -16.19 -13.19 1.43
N SER A 37 -16.22 -13.73 0.21
CA SER A 37 -15.37 -14.88 -0.16
C SER A 37 -13.91 -14.48 -0.42
N ASP A 38 -12.98 -15.41 -0.21
CA ASP A 38 -11.55 -15.21 -0.50
C ASP A 38 -11.31 -14.81 -1.97
N LEU A 39 -12.11 -15.34 -2.90
CA LEU A 39 -12.02 -14.99 -4.31
C LEU A 39 -12.46 -13.55 -4.58
N GLN A 40 -13.52 -13.08 -3.90
CA GLN A 40 -13.97 -11.70 -4.00
C GLN A 40 -12.92 -10.74 -3.44
N ALA A 41 -12.31 -11.09 -2.31
CA ALA A 41 -11.21 -10.31 -1.73
C ALA A 41 -10.01 -10.25 -2.68
N LEU A 42 -9.62 -11.39 -3.28
CA LEU A 42 -8.55 -11.45 -4.27
C LEU A 42 -8.82 -10.56 -5.50
N ILE A 43 -10.05 -10.59 -6.04
CA ILE A 43 -10.44 -9.74 -7.17
C ILE A 43 -10.35 -8.26 -6.79
N MET A 44 -10.83 -7.89 -5.60
CA MET A 44 -10.74 -6.53 -5.09
C MET A 44 -9.29 -6.07 -4.95
N GLU A 45 -8.42 -6.91 -4.34
CA GLU A 45 -6.98 -6.66 -4.19
C GLU A 45 -6.27 -6.42 -5.54
N ILE A 46 -6.64 -7.18 -6.58
CA ILE A 46 -6.13 -6.99 -7.94
C ILE A 46 -6.54 -5.62 -8.49
N VAL A 47 -7.81 -5.23 -8.34
CA VAL A 47 -8.34 -3.96 -8.87
C VAL A 47 -7.71 -2.75 -8.17
N VAL A 48 -7.57 -2.79 -6.84
CA VAL A 48 -6.98 -1.69 -6.07
C VAL A 48 -5.48 -1.58 -6.31
N THR A 49 -4.75 -2.69 -6.36
CA THR A 49 -3.31 -2.69 -6.65
C THR A 49 -3.03 -2.20 -8.07
N PHE A 50 -3.85 -2.61 -9.04
CA PHE A 50 -3.77 -2.11 -10.41
C PHE A 50 -3.98 -0.59 -10.45
N SER A 51 -5.01 -0.08 -9.76
CA SER A 51 -5.32 1.35 -9.72
C SER A 51 -4.19 2.16 -9.07
N MET A 52 -3.64 1.67 -7.95
CA MET A 52 -2.50 2.28 -7.26
C MET A 52 -1.27 2.34 -8.17
N MET A 53 -0.92 1.23 -8.82
CA MET A 53 0.25 1.17 -9.71
C MET A 53 0.05 1.96 -10.99
N PHE A 54 -1.19 2.04 -11.50
CA PHE A 54 -1.53 2.88 -12.64
C PHE A 54 -1.27 4.36 -12.34
N VAL A 55 -1.78 4.88 -11.21
CA VAL A 55 -1.53 6.27 -10.80
C VAL A 55 -0.04 6.51 -10.55
N THR A 56 0.63 5.58 -9.86
CA THR A 56 2.06 5.69 -9.58
C THR A 56 2.89 5.73 -10.87
N SER A 57 2.57 4.89 -11.84
CA SER A 57 3.27 4.84 -13.13
C SER A 57 2.97 6.06 -13.98
N ALA A 58 1.70 6.52 -14.02
CA ALA A 58 1.31 7.71 -14.76
C ALA A 58 2.08 8.94 -14.28
N VAL A 59 2.17 9.12 -12.97
CA VAL A 59 2.88 10.23 -12.35
C VAL A 59 4.40 10.11 -12.49
N ALA A 60 4.95 8.89 -12.42
CA ALA A 60 6.40 8.68 -12.55
C ALA A 60 6.91 8.77 -14.00
N THR A 61 6.06 8.49 -14.98
CA THR A 61 6.45 8.42 -16.40
C THR A 61 6.09 9.69 -17.18
N ASP A 62 5.11 10.46 -16.72
CA ASP A 62 4.71 11.70 -17.38
C ASP A 62 5.72 12.82 -17.08
N THR A 63 6.56 13.13 -18.06
CA THR A 63 7.55 14.22 -17.96
C THR A 63 6.93 15.61 -17.94
N LYS A 64 5.62 15.73 -18.23
CA LYS A 64 4.85 16.98 -18.07
C LYS A 64 4.23 17.11 -16.68
N ALA A 65 4.20 16.05 -15.88
CA ALA A 65 3.70 16.12 -14.53
C ALA A 65 4.69 16.87 -13.63
N ILE A 66 4.16 17.62 -12.66
CA ILE A 66 4.97 18.27 -11.62
C ILE A 66 5.48 17.17 -10.70
N GLY A 67 6.72 16.71 -10.90
CA GLY A 67 7.32 15.61 -10.14
C GLY A 67 7.34 15.84 -8.62
N GLU A 68 7.32 17.10 -8.18
CA GLU A 68 7.22 17.47 -6.77
C GLU A 68 5.87 17.07 -6.15
N LEU A 69 4.78 17.07 -6.94
CA LEU A 69 3.47 16.61 -6.50
C LEU A 69 3.30 15.08 -6.57
N ALA A 70 4.31 14.36 -7.08
CA ALA A 70 4.21 12.92 -7.27
C ALA A 70 3.95 12.17 -5.96
N GLY A 71 4.61 12.60 -4.88
CA GLY A 71 4.42 12.00 -3.55
C GLY A 71 2.98 12.16 -3.05
N ILE A 72 2.37 13.32 -3.27
CA ILE A 72 0.98 13.59 -2.88
C ILE A 72 0.01 12.75 -3.71
N ALA A 73 0.24 12.65 -5.02
CA ALA A 73 -0.61 11.85 -5.91
C ALA A 73 -0.56 10.35 -5.56
N VAL A 74 0.66 9.80 -5.36
CA VAL A 74 0.85 8.40 -4.97
C VAL A 74 0.27 8.15 -3.57
N GLY A 75 0.54 9.02 -2.60
CA GLY A 75 0.00 8.90 -1.24
C GLY A 75 -1.52 8.97 -1.19
N SER A 76 -2.14 9.83 -1.99
CA SER A 76 -3.59 9.92 -2.12
C SER A 76 -4.19 8.65 -2.74
N ALA A 77 -3.56 8.12 -3.79
CA ALA A 77 -3.97 6.88 -4.41
C ALA A 77 -3.94 5.72 -3.41
N VAL A 78 -2.83 5.57 -2.67
CA VAL A 78 -2.69 4.56 -1.60
C VAL A 78 -3.82 4.68 -0.58
N CYS A 79 -4.06 5.89 -0.06
CA CYS A 79 -5.12 6.14 0.94
C CYS A 79 -6.50 5.73 0.42
N ILE A 80 -6.87 6.16 -0.79
CA ILE A 80 -8.16 5.81 -1.41
C ILE A 80 -8.28 4.31 -1.60
N THR A 81 -7.24 3.65 -2.11
CA THR A 81 -7.25 2.20 -2.34
C THR A 81 -7.34 1.40 -1.04
N SER A 82 -6.67 1.84 0.03
CA SER A 82 -6.76 1.20 1.35
C SER A 82 -8.16 1.32 1.95
N VAL A 83 -8.82 2.46 1.81
CA VAL A 83 -10.21 2.63 2.26
C VAL A 83 -11.17 1.74 1.46
N LEU A 84 -10.91 1.55 0.16
CA LEU A 84 -11.74 0.71 -0.69
C LEU A 84 -11.55 -0.80 -0.45
N ALA A 85 -10.31 -1.22 -0.19
CA ALA A 85 -9.97 -2.62 0.07
C ALA A 85 -10.39 -3.07 1.49
N GLY A 86 -10.41 -2.13 2.44
CA GLY A 86 -10.75 -2.37 3.84
C GLY A 86 -9.55 -2.62 4.72
#